data_AF-A0A7V3HUB1-F1
#
_entry.id   AF-A0A7V3HUB1-F1
#
_cell.length_a   1.000
_cell.length_b   1.000
_cell.length_c   1.000
_cell.angle_alpha   90.00
_cell.angle_beta   90.00
_cell.angle_gamma   90.00
#
_symmetry.space_group_name_H-M   'P 1'
#
loop_
_entity.id
_entity.type
_entity.pdbx_description
1 polymer ?
#
loop_
_entity_poly.entity_id
_entity_poly.type
_entity_poly.pdbx_seq_one_letter_code
_entity_poly.pdbx_strand_id
1 'polypeptide(L)' 'YGKAIDINPLENPYVSKNGHISHKKSYIYAKRAHIGNSPAQRAVIVKGDAIVKLFKSHGWRWGGEFRCCKDYQHFDKK' A
#
# COMPACT_ATOMS: atom_id res chain seq x y z
N TYR A 1 11.32 17.48 -8.34
CA TYR A 1 11.72 16.06 -8.23
C TYR A 1 11.40 15.62 -6.82
N GLY A 2 10.69 14.50 -6.66
CA GLY A 2 9.84 14.24 -5.48
C GLY A 2 10.44 13.33 -4.42
N LYS A 3 9.87 13.40 -3.22
CA LYS A 3 10.14 12.48 -2.10
C LYS A 3 9.21 11.29 -2.23
N ALA A 4 9.74 10.07 -2.07
CA ALA A 4 8.95 8.85 -2.07
C ALA A 4 9.32 7.97 -0.87
N ILE A 5 8.34 7.27 -0.32
CA ILE A 5 8.50 6.33 0.80
C ILE A 5 7.68 5.09 0.48
N ASP A 6 8.32 3.92 0.57
CA ASP A 6 7.66 2.61 0.47
C ASP A 6 7.62 1.94 1.85
N ILE A 7 6.45 1.48 2.28
CA ILE A 7 6.23 0.94 3.64
C ILE A 7 5.75 -0.51 3.58
N ASN A 8 6.49 -1.41 4.24
CA ASN A 8 6.21 -2.83 4.32
C ASN A 8 5.85 -3.46 2.95
N PRO A 9 6.80 -3.48 1.97
CA PRO A 9 6.55 -3.96 0.60
C PRO A 9 5.96 -5.36 0.51
N LEU A 10 6.27 -6.22 1.48
CA LEU A 10 5.74 -7.58 1.51
C LEU A 10 4.23 -7.59 1.77
N GLU A 11 3.78 -6.81 2.76
CA GLU A 11 2.39 -6.66 3.17
C GLU A 11 1.60 -5.70 2.28
N ASN A 12 2.29 -4.78 1.61
CA ASN A 12 1.72 -3.74 0.75
C ASN A 12 2.28 -3.82 -0.69
N PRO A 13 2.11 -4.96 -1.37
CA PRO A 13 2.74 -5.18 -2.66
C PRO A 13 2.21 -4.22 -3.74
N TYR A 14 3.04 -4.00 -4.74
CA TYR A 14 2.56 -3.59 -6.05
C TYR A 14 1.69 -4.70 -6.66
N VAL A 15 0.52 -4.32 -7.17
CA VAL A 15 -0.40 -5.14 -7.95
C VAL A 15 -0.53 -4.51 -9.33
N SER A 16 -0.12 -5.25 -10.35
CA SER A 16 -0.22 -4.81 -11.73
C SER A 16 -1.68 -4.70 -12.20
N LYS A 17 -1.88 -4.14 -13.40
CA LYS A 17 -3.21 -4.05 -14.04
C LYS A 17 -3.90 -5.41 -14.20
N ASN A 18 -3.14 -6.48 -14.40
CA ASN A 18 -3.67 -7.85 -14.54
C ASN A 18 -3.73 -8.63 -13.21
N GLY A 19 -3.53 -7.96 -12.06
CA GLY A 19 -3.60 -8.59 -10.74
C GLY A 19 -2.33 -9.36 -10.33
N HIS A 20 -1.26 -9.28 -11.12
CA HIS A 20 0.00 -9.96 -10.81
C HIS A 20 0.74 -9.26 -9.65
N ILE A 21 1.26 -10.07 -8.74
CA ILE A 21 2.12 -9.68 -7.63
C ILE A 21 3.44 -10.44 -7.82
N SER A 22 4.56 -9.71 -7.88
CA SER A 22 5.86 -10.31 -8.18
C SER A 22 6.34 -11.26 -7.09
N HIS A 23 6.08 -10.92 -5.82
CA HIS A 23 6.57 -11.68 -4.68
C HIS A 23 5.54 -12.70 -4.19
N LYS A 24 5.86 -14.00 -4.26
CA LYS A 24 4.94 -15.10 -3.91
C LYS A 24 4.35 -15.00 -2.50
N LYS A 25 5.14 -14.58 -1.51
CA LYS A 25 4.66 -14.43 -0.12
C LYS A 25 3.66 -13.28 0.04
N SER A 26 3.58 -12.35 -0.91
CA SER A 26 2.69 -11.20 -0.83
C SER A 26 1.25 -11.50 -1.26
N TYR A 27 1.01 -12.65 -1.92
CA TYR A 27 -0.33 -13.04 -2.36
C TYR A 27 -1.35 -13.17 -1.22
N ILE A 28 -0.90 -13.50 0.00
CA ILE A 28 -1.78 -13.55 1.17
C ILE A 28 -2.37 -12.18 1.53
N TYR A 29 -1.71 -11.08 1.11
CA TYR A 29 -2.14 -9.69 1.33
C TYR A 29 -2.86 -9.09 0.12
N ALA A 30 -3.15 -9.88 -0.91
CA ALA A 30 -3.92 -9.43 -2.08
C ALA A 30 -5.35 -9.01 -1.67
N LYS A 31 -5.96 -9.76 -0.75
CA LYS A 31 -7.22 -9.35 -0.11
C LYS A 31 -6.93 -8.28 0.95
N ARG A 32 -7.27 -7.03 0.64
CA ARG A 32 -7.00 -5.87 1.48
C ARG A 32 -7.99 -5.77 2.63
N ALA A 33 -7.61 -6.27 3.81
CA ALA A 33 -8.38 -6.09 5.04
C ALA A 33 -7.51 -6.33 6.27
N HIS A 34 -7.87 -5.68 7.38
CA HIS A 34 -7.34 -5.97 8.71
C HIS A 34 -8.01 -7.26 9.21
N ILE A 35 -7.41 -8.42 8.89
CA ILE A 35 -7.99 -9.75 9.16
C ILE A 35 -7.50 -10.41 10.45
N GLY A 36 -6.81 -9.66 11.32
CA GLY A 36 -6.38 -10.17 12.62
C GLY A 36 -5.35 -9.27 13.30
N ASN A 37 -4.76 -9.80 14.37
CA ASN A 37 -3.92 -9.05 15.30
C ASN A 37 -2.42 -9.41 15.19
N SER A 38 -1.98 -10.07 14.12
CA SER A 38 -0.53 -10.23 13.91
C SER A 38 0.10 -8.90 13.46
N PRO A 39 1.40 -8.66 13.77
CA PRO A 39 2.10 -7.47 13.28
C PRO A 39 2.00 -7.31 11.77
N ALA A 40 2.11 -8.40 11.01
CA ALA A 40 2.03 -8.39 9.56
C ALA A 40 0.62 -8.06 9.04
N GLN A 41 -0.44 -8.51 9.75
CA GLN A 41 -1.82 -8.14 9.39
C GLN A 41 -2.11 -6.67 9.66
N ARG A 42 -1.55 -6.10 10.75
CA ARG A 42 -1.67 -4.67 11.06
C ARG A 42 -0.85 -3.77 10.14
N ALA A 43 0.18 -4.31 9.48
CA ALA A 43 1.03 -3.59 8.54
C ALA A 43 0.38 -3.36 7.16
N VAL A 44 -0.77 -4.00 6.89
CA VAL A 44 -1.56 -3.83 5.68
C VAL A 44 -2.19 -2.43 5.65
N ILE A 45 -1.83 -1.64 4.64
CA ILE A 45 -2.38 -0.30 4.44
C ILE A 45 -3.64 -0.39 3.60
N VAL A 46 -4.78 0.03 4.15
CA VAL A 46 -6.05 0.12 3.45
C VAL A 46 -6.54 1.56 3.37
N LYS A 47 -7.47 1.81 2.44
CA LYS A 47 -8.08 3.12 2.27
C LYS A 47 -8.76 3.53 3.58
N GLY A 48 -8.41 4.71 4.10
CA GLY A 48 -9.00 5.27 5.32
C GLY A 48 -8.20 5.04 6.59
N ASP A 49 -7.12 4.25 6.52
CA ASP A 49 -6.18 4.10 7.63
C ASP A 49 -5.57 5.45 8.05
N ALA A 50 -5.17 5.53 9.32
CA ALA A 50 -4.54 6.72 9.88
C ALA A 50 -3.31 7.15 9.09
N ILE A 51 -2.50 6.19 8.61
CA ILE A 51 -1.31 6.47 7.79
C ILE A 51 -1.69 7.15 6.47
N VAL A 52 -2.72 6.64 5.76
CA VAL A 52 -3.17 7.25 4.50
C VAL A 52 -3.67 8.67 4.74
N LYS A 53 -4.47 8.88 5.80
CA LYS A 53 -4.98 10.21 6.17
C LYS A 53 -3.86 11.18 6.53
N LEU A 54 -2.87 10.73 7.31
CA LEU A 54 -1.73 11.53 7.76
C LEU A 54 -0.84 11.95 6.59
N PHE A 55 -0.50 11.02 5.69
CA PHE A 55 0.30 11.35 4.50
C PHE A 55 -0.46 12.34 3.61
N LYS A 56 -1.75 12.11 3.37
CA LYS A 56 -2.59 13.03 2.58
C LYS A 56 -2.72 14.41 3.21
N SER A 57 -2.82 14.52 4.54
CA SER A 57 -2.86 15.83 5.22
C SER A 57 -1.56 16.63 5.06
N HIS A 58 -0.44 15.94 4.85
CA HIS A 58 0.86 16.56 4.56
C HIS A 58 1.13 16.73 3.04
N GLY A 59 0.12 16.53 2.19
CA GLY A 59 0.21 16.72 0.74
C GLY A 59 0.88 15.58 -0.02
N TRP A 60 0.97 14.39 0.57
CA TRP A 60 1.43 13.18 -0.12
C TRP A 60 0.27 12.49 -0.82
N ARG A 61 0.59 11.77 -1.90
CA ARG A 61 -0.30 10.87 -2.61
C ARG A 61 0.00 9.43 -2.20
N TRP A 62 -0.96 8.53 -2.38
CA TRP A 62 -0.82 7.12 -2.06
C TRP A 62 -1.07 6.25 -3.29
N GLY A 63 -0.17 5.32 -3.58
CA GLY A 63 -0.23 4.44 -4.74
C GLY A 63 -1.40 3.45 -4.74
N GLY A 64 -2.05 3.22 -3.58
CA GLY A 64 -3.31 2.48 -3.50
C GLY A 64 -4.48 3.16 -4.24
N GLU A 65 -4.39 4.47 -4.52
CA GLU A 65 -5.42 5.23 -5.25
C GLU A 65 -5.16 5.31 -6.76
N PHE A 66 -4.05 4.76 -7.26
CA PHE A 66 -3.75 4.75 -8.69
C PHE A 66 -4.80 3.96 -9.49
N ARG A 67 -5.10 4.40 -10.73
CA ARG A 67 -6.20 3.84 -11.53
C ARG A 67 -5.83 2.52 -12.23
N CYS A 68 -4.61 2.42 -12.76
CA CYS A 68 -4.21 1.31 -13.63
C CYS A 68 -3.47 0.19 -12.90
N CYS A 69 -2.83 0.50 -11.78
CA CYS A 69 -2.11 -0.42 -10.91
C CYS A 69 -2.38 0.01 -9.47
N LYS A 70 -2.04 -0.86 -8.51
CA LYS A 70 -2.11 -0.53 -7.09
C LYS A 70 -0.73 -0.69 -6.51
N ASP A 71 -0.12 0.41 -6.08
CA ASP A 71 1.19 0.37 -5.43
C ASP A 71 1.00 0.67 -3.94
N TYR A 72 0.61 -0.33 -3.17
CA TYR A 72 0.09 -0.11 -1.80
C TYR A 72 1.15 0.38 -0.82
N GLN A 73 2.41 0.04 -1.05
CA GLN A 73 3.56 0.50 -0.26
C GLN A 73 3.84 1.98 -0.48
N HIS A 74 3.45 2.53 -1.64
CA HIS A 74 4.03 3.74 -2.18
C HIS A 74 3.32 5.01 -1.73
N PHE A 75 4.09 5.95 -1.18
CA PHE A 75 3.68 7.34 -0.96
C PHE A 75 4.65 8.28 -1.64
N ASP A 76 4.14 9.29 -2.33
CA ASP A 76 4.96 10.29 -2.99
C ASP A 76 4.45 11.72 -2.80
N LYS A 77 5.38 12.68 -2.80
CA LYS A 77 5.11 14.11 -2.76
C LYS A 77 5.98 14.84 -3.76
N LYS A 78 5.35 15.74 -4.54
CA LYS A 78 6.04 16.62 -5.48
C LYS A 78 6.65 17.83 -4.77
#